data_AF-A0A6N8XEF5-F1
#
_entry.id   AF-A0A6N8XEF5-F1
#
_cell.length_a   1.000
_cell.length_b   1.000
_cell.length_c   1.000
_cell.angle_alpha   90.00
_cell.angle_beta   90.00
_cell.angle_gamma   90.00
#
_symmetry.space_group_name_H-M   'P 1'
#
loop_
_entity.id
_entity.type
_entity.pdbx_description
1 polymer ?
#
loop_
_entity_poly.entity_id
_entity_poly.type
_entity_poly.pdbx_seq_one_letter_code
_entity_poly.pdbx_strand_id
1 'polypeptide(L)'
;MFEESPDKRFEAARIIFDYPAISPWMLPGIGRIQSRYDGTRLETRPMPDYVADGWSGYNWWCTAYGPHADDARRRADDTTRGARFAHYSEDDLENIRKVTDALATAATTAFGPHVIRYARENPGDPRVPRTLHRLVFATRHACYTAPGDISRAAFVLLHKHFPDSDWAKKTPYWYDGQI
;
A
#
# COMPACT_ATOMS: atom_id res chain seq x y z
N MET A 1 16.86 -11.47 19.45
CA MET A 1 16.46 -10.57 18.36
C MET A 1 16.31 -11.42 17.11
N PHE A 2 15.07 -11.79 16.73
CA PHE A 2 14.86 -12.50 15.47
C PHE A 2 14.94 -11.47 14.36
N GLU A 3 16.05 -11.45 13.62
CA GLU A 3 16.10 -10.68 12.38
C GLU A 3 15.06 -11.29 11.43
N GLU A 4 13.95 -10.59 11.22
CA GLU A 4 12.89 -11.08 10.35
C GLU A 4 13.43 -11.30 8.93
N SER A 5 13.23 -12.50 8.40
CA SER A 5 13.76 -12.86 7.09
C SER A 5 13.21 -11.93 6.00
N PRO A 6 14.01 -11.60 4.97
CA PRO A 6 13.57 -10.82 3.83
C PRO A 6 12.28 -11.35 3.18
N ASP A 7 12.08 -12.67 3.19
CA ASP A 7 10.86 -13.33 2.70
C ASP A 7 9.62 -13.00 3.53
N LYS A 8 9.72 -13.00 4.88
CA LYS A 8 8.59 -12.59 5.73
C LYS A 8 8.19 -11.15 5.49
N ARG A 9 9.17 -10.25 5.35
CA ARG A 9 8.92 -8.83 5.06
C ARG A 9 8.31 -8.62 3.68
N PHE A 10 8.77 -9.39 2.69
CA PHE A 10 8.18 -9.39 1.37
C PHE A 10 6.73 -9.88 1.40
N GLU A 11 6.44 -10.98 2.09
CA GLU A 11 5.08 -11.51 2.19
C GLU A 11 4.13 -10.55 2.92
N ALA A 12 4.57 -9.93 4.01
CA ALA A 12 3.79 -8.90 4.68
C ALA A 12 3.47 -7.72 3.73
N ALA A 13 4.47 -7.21 3.02
CA ALA A 13 4.28 -6.15 2.03
C ALA A 13 3.34 -6.59 0.90
N ARG A 14 3.50 -7.82 0.40
CA ARG A 14 2.68 -8.37 -0.67
C ARG A 14 1.21 -8.46 -0.26
N ILE A 15 0.91 -8.95 0.94
CA ILE A 15 -0.46 -8.99 1.46
C ILE A 15 -1.07 -7.59 1.47
N ILE A 16 -0.34 -6.58 1.94
CA ILE A 16 -0.78 -5.19 1.96
C ILE A 16 -1.07 -4.65 0.54
N PHE A 17 -0.21 -4.98 -0.44
CA PHE A 17 -0.38 -4.54 -1.83
C PHE A 17 -1.36 -5.39 -2.66
N ASP A 18 -1.68 -6.61 -2.24
CA ASP A 18 -2.69 -7.43 -2.89
C ASP A 18 -4.10 -7.15 -2.35
N TYR A 19 -4.20 -6.68 -1.10
CA TYR A 19 -5.45 -6.43 -0.40
C TYR A 19 -5.46 -5.01 0.18
N PRO A 20 -5.74 -3.98 -0.64
CA PRO A 20 -5.78 -2.57 -0.22
C PRO A 20 -6.75 -2.26 0.92
N ALA A 21 -7.73 -3.13 1.15
CA ALA A 21 -8.68 -3.03 2.27
C ALA A 21 -8.09 -3.50 3.61
N ILE A 22 -6.97 -4.23 3.61
CA ILE A 22 -6.28 -4.65 4.84
C ILE A 22 -5.53 -3.44 5.38
N SER A 23 -6.03 -2.95 6.51
CA SER A 23 -5.45 -1.87 7.31
C SER A 23 -5.14 -2.42 8.71
N PRO A 24 -4.01 -2.03 9.34
CA PRO A 24 -3.75 -2.31 10.75
C PRO A 24 -4.73 -1.58 11.67
N TRP A 25 -5.49 -0.59 11.16
CA TRP A 25 -6.60 0.03 11.85
C TRP A 25 -7.93 -0.59 11.40
N MET A 26 -8.80 -0.92 12.35
CA MET A 26 -10.19 -1.24 12.06
C MET A 26 -10.97 0.05 11.76
N LEU A 27 -11.38 0.24 10.51
CA LEU A 27 -12.31 1.31 10.12
C LEU A 27 -13.75 0.75 10.03
N PRO A 28 -14.79 1.57 10.27
CA PRO A 28 -16.15 1.18 9.94
C PRO A 28 -16.24 0.86 8.44
N GLY A 29 -16.91 -0.25 8.10
CA GLY A 29 -16.88 -0.83 6.76
C GLY A 29 -17.36 0.14 5.68
N ILE A 30 -16.55 0.34 4.65
CA ILE A 30 -16.92 1.10 3.46
C ILE A 30 -17.59 0.14 2.48
N GLY A 31 -18.83 0.42 2.13
CA GLY A 31 -19.55 -0.37 1.14
C GLY A 31 -18.83 -0.35 -0.21
N ARG A 32 -18.65 -1.52 -0.84
CA ARG A 32 -18.13 -1.65 -2.22
C ARG A 32 -19.18 -1.35 -3.30
N ILE A 33 -20.20 -0.59 -2.92
CA ILE A 33 -21.34 -0.24 -3.76
C ILE A 33 -21.34 1.28 -3.89
N GLN A 34 -21.01 1.77 -5.09
CA GLN A 34 -21.16 3.18 -5.38
C GLN A 34 -22.63 3.45 -5.67
N SER A 35 -23.22 4.37 -4.90
CA SER A 35 -24.59 4.83 -5.11
C SER A 35 -24.55 6.21 -5.77
N ARG A 36 -25.24 6.37 -6.91
CA ARG A 36 -25.45 7.66 -7.57
C ARG A 36 -26.93 7.97 -7.55
N TYR A 37 -27.31 9.11 -6.97
CA TYR A 37 -28.67 9.61 -7.01
C TYR A 37 -28.77 10.70 -8.08
N ASP A 38 -29.62 10.52 -9.09
CA ASP A 38 -29.81 11.47 -10.19
C ASP A 38 -31.02 12.40 -10.01
N GLY A 39 -31.67 12.34 -8.85
CA GLY A 39 -32.91 13.08 -8.56
C GLY A 39 -34.18 12.23 -8.68
N THR A 40 -34.11 11.07 -9.33
CA THR A 40 -35.27 10.19 -9.57
C THR A 40 -35.03 8.73 -9.17
N ARG A 41 -33.78 8.27 -9.22
CA ARG A 41 -33.41 6.89 -8.89
C ARG A 41 -32.05 6.81 -8.21
N LEU A 42 -31.95 5.91 -7.24
CA LEU A 42 -30.66 5.50 -6.67
C LEU A 42 -30.09 4.38 -7.52
N GLU A 43 -29.05 4.67 -8.30
CA GLU A 43 -28.31 3.65 -9.04
C GLU A 43 -27.16 3.12 -8.20
N THR A 44 -27.17 1.82 -7.96
CA THR A 44 -26.08 1.12 -7.26
C THR A 44 -25.27 0.31 -8.26
N ARG A 45 -23.96 0.53 -8.29
CA ARG A 45 -23.02 -0.29 -9.08
C ARG A 45 -21.85 -0.76 -8.22
N PRO A 46 -21.27 -1.95 -8.50
CA PRO A 46 -20.00 -2.35 -7.92
C PRO A 46 -18.97 -1.27 -8.18
N MET A 47 -18.28 -0.84 -7.14
CA MET A 47 -17.22 0.16 -7.24
C MET A 47 -15.99 -0.53 -7.85
N PRO A 48 -15.43 -0.05 -8.97
CA PRO A 48 -14.22 -0.64 -9.53
C PRO A 48 -13.08 -0.63 -8.50
N ASP A 49 -12.24 -1.66 -8.48
CA ASP A 49 -11.14 -1.78 -7.51
C ASP A 49 -10.28 -0.50 -7.47
N TYR A 50 -9.91 0.08 -8.62
CA TYR A 50 -9.15 1.33 -8.66
C TYR A 50 -9.86 2.55 -8.06
N VAL A 51 -11.19 2.49 -7.92
CA VAL A 51 -12.02 3.54 -7.33
C VAL A 51 -12.26 3.29 -5.84
N ALA A 52 -12.58 2.05 -5.46
CA ALA A 52 -12.70 1.64 -4.07
C ALA A 52 -11.35 1.76 -3.33
N ASP A 53 -10.28 1.35 -4.01
CA ASP A 53 -8.92 1.23 -3.50
C ASP A 53 -8.02 2.40 -3.90
N GLY A 54 -8.50 3.37 -4.68
CA GLY A 54 -7.71 4.52 -5.14
C GLY A 54 -8.37 5.87 -4.97
N TRP A 55 -9.70 5.97 -5.09
CA TRP A 55 -10.40 7.27 -5.14
C TRP A 55 -10.98 7.74 -3.81
N SER A 56 -10.89 6.91 -2.78
CA SER A 56 -11.42 7.22 -1.46
C SER A 56 -10.25 7.07 -0.51
N GLY A 57 -9.91 8.09 0.29
CA GLY A 57 -8.81 8.13 1.27
C GLY A 57 -8.95 7.12 2.42
N TYR A 58 -9.39 5.92 2.09
CA TYR A 58 -9.70 4.78 2.93
C TYR A 58 -9.04 3.49 2.41
N ASN A 59 -8.34 3.54 1.27
CA ASN A 59 -7.42 2.48 0.92
C ASN A 59 -6.19 2.57 1.83
N TRP A 60 -5.69 1.42 2.28
CA TRP A 60 -4.55 1.40 3.19
C TRP A 60 -3.25 1.83 2.49
N TRP A 61 -3.22 1.94 1.16
CA TRP A 61 -2.04 2.42 0.46
C TRP A 61 -1.73 3.88 0.81
N CYS A 62 -2.75 4.68 1.18
CA CYS A 62 -2.67 6.14 1.29
C CYS A 62 -3.33 6.74 2.53
N THR A 63 -2.94 6.18 3.65
CA THR A 63 -3.54 6.38 4.97
C THR A 63 -3.28 7.74 5.61
N ALA A 64 -2.61 8.62 4.88
CA ALA A 64 -2.22 9.92 5.37
C ALA A 64 -2.53 11.06 4.39
N TYR A 65 -3.50 10.85 3.48
CA TYR A 65 -3.99 11.93 2.64
C TYR A 65 -5.39 12.39 3.06
N GLY A 66 -5.50 13.69 3.38
CA GLY A 66 -6.76 14.36 3.71
C GLY A 66 -7.08 14.43 5.21
N PRO A 67 -8.31 14.83 5.60
CA PRO A 67 -8.74 14.99 7.00
C PRO A 67 -8.61 13.72 7.87
N HIS A 68 -8.27 12.58 7.26
CA HIS A 68 -8.01 11.31 7.91
C HIS A 68 -6.55 11.11 8.36
N ALA A 69 -5.60 11.94 7.92
CA ALA A 69 -4.18 11.82 8.30
C ALA A 69 -3.93 12.16 9.78
N ASP A 70 -4.56 13.23 10.28
CA ASP A 70 -4.53 13.58 11.71
C ASP A 70 -5.26 12.55 12.55
N ASP A 71 -6.27 11.91 11.95
CA ASP A 71 -7.08 10.87 12.56
C ASP A 71 -6.32 9.54 12.62
N ALA A 72 -5.52 9.20 11.61
CA ALA A 72 -4.60 8.07 11.61
C ALA A 72 -3.46 8.27 12.61
N ARG A 73 -2.87 9.47 12.68
CA ARG A 73 -1.85 9.81 13.70
C ARG A 73 -2.42 9.75 15.12
N ARG A 74 -3.59 10.37 15.37
CA ARG A 74 -4.29 10.27 16.66
C ARG A 74 -4.62 8.83 17.03
N ARG A 75 -5.12 8.03 16.08
CA ARG A 75 -5.44 6.61 16.31
C ARG A 75 -4.18 5.78 16.53
N ALA A 76 -3.08 6.03 15.84
CA ALA A 76 -1.80 5.36 16.08
C ALA A 76 -1.27 5.65 17.48
N ASP A 77 -1.36 6.92 17.91
CA ASP A 77 -1.04 7.34 19.28
C ASP A 77 -1.92 6.64 20.34
N ASP A 78 -3.20 6.42 20.04
CA ASP A 78 -4.13 5.77 20.97
C ASP A 78 -3.94 4.24 21.00
N THR A 79 -3.62 3.64 19.85
CA THR A 79 -3.38 2.20 19.70
C THR A 79 -2.04 1.79 20.33
N THR A 80 -1.01 2.65 20.25
CA THR A 80 0.28 2.43 20.93
C THR A 80 0.20 2.62 22.44
N ARG A 81 -0.73 3.44 22.94
CA ARG A 81 -1.05 3.53 24.39
C ARG A 81 -1.91 2.37 24.89
N GLY A 82 -2.62 1.68 24.01
CA GLY A 82 -3.71 0.77 24.35
C GLY A 82 -3.59 -0.69 23.89
N ALA A 83 -2.54 -1.09 23.17
CA ALA A 83 -2.33 -2.48 22.76
C ALA A 83 -1.94 -3.37 23.96
N ARG A 84 -2.90 -3.65 24.86
CA ARG A 84 -2.70 -4.44 26.08
C ARG A 84 -2.40 -5.92 25.83
N PHE A 85 -2.47 -6.38 24.58
CA PHE A 85 -2.34 -7.79 24.21
C PHE A 85 -0.98 -8.16 23.60
N ALA A 86 -0.10 -7.19 23.34
CA ALA A 86 1.26 -7.43 22.88
C ALA A 86 2.24 -6.62 23.71
N HIS A 87 3.11 -7.29 24.46
CA HIS A 87 4.26 -6.63 25.07
C HIS A 87 5.32 -6.45 23.97
N TYR A 88 5.52 -5.20 23.56
CA TYR A 88 6.55 -4.81 22.61
C TYR A 88 7.82 -4.47 23.38
N SER A 89 8.98 -4.92 22.89
CA SER A 89 10.26 -4.42 23.40
C SER A 89 10.46 -2.95 22.99
N GLU A 90 11.39 -2.23 23.63
CA GLU A 90 11.72 -0.85 23.22
C GLU A 90 12.17 -0.78 21.76
N ASP A 91 12.90 -1.79 21.28
CA ASP A 91 13.30 -1.91 19.88
C ASP A 91 12.09 -2.09 18.96
N ASP A 92 11.09 -2.88 19.36
CA ASP A 92 9.84 -3.03 18.61
C ASP A 92 9.05 -1.73 18.58
N LEU A 93 8.96 -1.02 19.70
CA LEU A 93 8.31 0.29 19.76
C LEU A 93 8.99 1.30 18.85
N GLU A 94 10.31 1.31 18.80
CA GLU A 94 11.08 2.17 17.90
C GLU A 94 10.87 1.78 16.42
N ASN A 95 10.84 0.49 16.10
CA ASN A 95 10.51 0.03 14.75
C ASN A 95 9.08 0.40 14.35
N ILE A 96 8.12 0.27 15.27
CA ILE A 96 6.73 0.69 15.06
C ILE A 96 6.66 2.19 14.77
N ARG A 97 7.39 3.04 15.53
CA ARG A 97 7.45 4.49 15.28
C ARG A 97 7.98 4.80 13.87
N LYS A 98 9.13 4.22 13.48
CA LYS A 98 9.71 4.41 12.15
C LYS A 98 8.77 4.01 11.01
N VAL A 99 8.11 2.86 11.16
CA VAL A 99 7.13 2.40 10.17
C VAL A 99 5.91 3.32 10.16
N THR A 100 5.47 3.80 11.32
CA THR A 100 4.35 4.75 11.44
C THR A 100 4.64 6.08 10.74
N ASP A 101 5.86 6.61 10.87
CA ASP A 101 6.28 7.83 10.17
C ASP A 101 6.30 7.64 8.64
N ALA A 102 6.82 6.50 8.17
CA ALA A 102 6.81 6.17 6.75
C ALA A 102 5.37 5.97 6.22
N LEU A 103 4.51 5.31 7.01
CA LEU A 103 3.08 5.14 6.73
C LEU A 103 2.31 6.48 6.71
N ALA A 104 2.78 7.46 7.49
CA ALA A 104 2.25 8.82 7.44
C ALA A 104 2.57 9.54 6.11
N THR A 105 3.41 8.96 5.25
CA THR A 105 3.58 9.41 3.87
C THR A 105 2.75 8.55 2.90
N ALA A 106 2.99 7.23 2.89
CA ALA A 106 2.27 6.24 2.10
C ALA A 106 2.72 4.82 2.49
N ALA A 107 1.87 3.81 2.30
CA ALA A 107 2.30 2.40 2.46
C ALA A 107 3.40 2.02 1.46
N THR A 108 3.43 2.66 0.29
CA THR A 108 4.50 2.49 -0.70
C THR A 108 5.85 2.99 -0.17
N THR A 109 5.86 4.02 0.68
CA THR A 109 7.07 4.52 1.35
C THR A 109 7.55 3.54 2.42
N ALA A 110 6.62 3.00 3.23
CA ALA A 110 6.95 2.06 4.30
C ALA A 110 7.41 0.69 3.78
N PHE A 111 6.74 0.14 2.75
CA PHE A 111 6.93 -1.26 2.33
C PHE A 111 7.56 -1.42 0.95
N GLY A 112 7.49 -0.41 0.08
CA GLY A 112 8.07 -0.45 -1.26
C GLY A 112 9.55 -0.82 -1.29
N PRO A 113 10.42 -0.26 -0.41
CA PRO A 113 11.83 -0.62 -0.36
C PRO A 113 12.07 -2.12 -0.10
N HIS A 114 11.24 -2.76 0.72
CA HIS A 114 11.34 -4.19 1.01
C HIS A 114 10.96 -5.04 -0.20
N VAL A 115 9.91 -4.66 -0.92
CA VAL A 115 9.51 -5.31 -2.18
C VAL A 115 10.62 -5.19 -3.23
N ILE A 116 11.17 -3.98 -3.42
CA ILE A 116 12.23 -3.72 -4.39
C ILE A 116 13.49 -4.52 -4.08
N ARG A 117 13.91 -4.57 -2.81
CA ARG A 117 15.06 -5.37 -2.38
C ARG A 117 14.81 -6.86 -2.66
N TYR A 118 13.68 -7.38 -2.21
CA TYR A 118 13.34 -8.79 -2.40
C TYR A 118 13.31 -9.18 -3.89
N ALA A 119 12.70 -8.34 -4.73
CA ALA A 119 12.61 -8.58 -6.17
C ALA A 119 13.98 -8.60 -6.87
N ARG A 120 14.94 -7.79 -6.41
CA ARG A 120 16.32 -7.81 -6.92
C ARG A 120 17.05 -9.10 -6.58
N GLU A 121 16.82 -9.60 -5.37
CA GLU A 121 17.46 -10.81 -4.85
C GLU A 121 16.78 -12.09 -5.37
N ASN A 122 15.49 -12.02 -5.70
CA ASN A 122 14.66 -13.16 -6.07
C ASN A 122 13.90 -12.94 -7.40
N PRO A 123 14.59 -12.67 -8.52
CA PRO A 123 13.94 -12.37 -9.80
C PRO A 123 13.21 -13.55 -10.44
N GLY A 124 13.36 -14.77 -9.91
CA GLY A 124 12.65 -15.96 -10.38
C GLY A 124 11.35 -16.26 -9.62
N ASP A 125 11.05 -15.51 -8.55
CA ASP A 125 9.88 -15.80 -7.73
C ASP A 125 8.58 -15.35 -8.45
N PRO A 126 7.61 -16.27 -8.66
CA PRO A 126 6.38 -15.98 -9.40
C PRO A 126 5.46 -14.96 -8.70
N ARG A 127 5.66 -14.68 -7.41
CA ARG A 127 4.91 -13.69 -6.63
C ARG A 127 5.35 -12.25 -6.93
N VAL A 128 6.60 -12.08 -7.38
CA VAL A 128 7.21 -10.76 -7.59
C VAL A 128 6.53 -9.92 -8.67
N PRO A 129 6.26 -10.40 -9.90
CA PRO A 129 5.75 -9.53 -10.97
C PRO A 129 4.41 -8.88 -10.64
N ARG A 130 3.50 -9.63 -10.01
CA ARG A 130 2.23 -9.08 -9.52
C ARG A 130 2.44 -8.00 -8.47
N THR A 131 3.34 -8.25 -7.52
CA THR A 131 3.63 -7.33 -6.41
C THR A 131 4.27 -6.03 -6.92
N LEU A 132 5.20 -6.11 -7.87
CA LEU A 132 5.79 -4.94 -8.52
C LEU A 132 4.75 -4.13 -9.30
N HIS A 133 3.85 -4.79 -10.04
CA HIS A 133 2.72 -4.13 -10.69
C HIS A 133 1.84 -3.38 -9.68
N ARG A 134 1.47 -4.03 -8.57
CA ARG A 134 0.66 -3.41 -7.52
C ARG A 134 1.38 -2.23 -6.87
N LEU A 135 2.70 -2.29 -6.69
CA LEU A 135 3.48 -1.19 -6.17
C LEU A 135 3.43 0.04 -7.11
N VAL A 136 3.63 -0.15 -8.42
CA VAL A 136 3.48 0.91 -9.44
C VAL A 136 2.05 1.47 -9.45
N PHE A 137 1.06 0.58 -9.33
CA PHE A 137 -0.34 0.97 -9.31
C PHE A 137 -0.65 1.84 -8.08
N ALA A 138 -0.22 1.42 -6.89
CA ALA A 138 -0.47 2.12 -5.64
C ALA A 138 0.18 3.51 -5.62
N THR A 139 1.43 3.64 -6.09
CA THR A 139 2.11 4.94 -6.18
C THR A 139 1.41 5.90 -7.15
N ARG A 140 0.71 5.38 -8.17
CA ARG A 140 0.09 6.20 -9.22
C ARG A 140 -1.36 6.57 -8.92
N HIS A 141 -2.13 5.61 -8.43
CA HIS A 141 -3.58 5.71 -8.38
C HIS A 141 -4.13 5.84 -6.97
N ALA A 142 -3.35 5.49 -5.96
CA ALA A 142 -3.81 5.55 -4.59
C ALA A 142 -3.23 6.74 -3.83
N CYS A 143 -1.94 7.09 -4.07
CA CYS A 143 -1.24 8.15 -3.32
C CYS A 143 -0.63 9.21 -4.21
N TYR A 144 -1.09 10.44 -4.06
CA TYR A 144 -0.45 11.60 -4.69
C TYR A 144 0.89 11.95 -4.04
N THR A 145 1.12 11.57 -2.78
CA THR A 145 2.35 11.82 -2.01
C THR A 145 3.40 10.72 -2.11
N ALA A 146 3.12 9.65 -2.86
CA ALA A 146 4.04 8.53 -2.97
C ALA A 146 5.30 8.93 -3.77
N PRO A 147 6.51 8.50 -3.34
CA PRO A 147 7.74 8.81 -4.05
C PRO A 147 7.79 8.19 -5.45
N GLY A 148 8.08 9.01 -6.46
CA GLY A 148 8.15 8.56 -7.87
C GLY A 148 9.32 7.62 -8.16
N ASP A 149 10.38 7.67 -7.37
CA ASP A 149 11.54 6.77 -7.44
C ASP A 149 11.17 5.31 -7.09
N ILE A 150 10.28 5.10 -6.11
CA ILE A 150 9.73 3.77 -5.78
C ILE A 150 8.94 3.21 -6.96
N SER A 151 8.07 4.02 -7.56
CA SER A 151 7.30 3.64 -8.76
C SER A 151 8.25 3.26 -9.91
N ARG A 152 9.27 4.08 -10.15
CA ARG A 152 10.25 3.86 -11.22
C ARG A 152 11.06 2.58 -10.99
N ALA A 153 11.55 2.37 -9.77
CA ALA A 153 12.32 1.17 -9.44
C ALA A 153 11.49 -0.10 -9.62
N ALA A 154 10.22 -0.08 -9.17
CA ALA A 154 9.31 -1.20 -9.34
C ALA A 154 9.01 -1.49 -10.82
N PHE A 155 8.73 -0.44 -11.60
CA PHE A 155 8.50 -0.53 -13.04
C PHE A 155 9.70 -1.15 -13.77
N VAL A 156 10.91 -0.62 -13.51
CA VAL A 156 12.14 -1.10 -14.15
C VAL A 156 12.38 -2.56 -13.82
N LEU A 157 12.22 -2.97 -12.55
CA LEU A 157 12.40 -4.37 -12.16
C LEU A 157 11.38 -5.29 -12.83
N LEU A 158 10.11 -4.86 -12.90
CA LEU A 158 9.05 -5.64 -13.53
C LEU A 158 9.34 -5.90 -15.01
N HIS A 159 9.66 -4.85 -15.76
CA HIS A 159 9.94 -4.97 -17.20
C HIS A 159 11.28 -5.61 -17.51
N LYS A 160 12.28 -5.47 -16.64
CA LYS A 160 13.58 -6.09 -16.81
C LYS A 160 13.55 -7.60 -16.57
N HIS A 161 12.89 -8.04 -15.50
CA HIS A 161 12.93 -9.44 -15.08
C HIS A 161 11.71 -10.25 -15.53
N PHE A 162 10.59 -9.60 -15.84
CA PHE A 162 9.34 -10.26 -16.20
C PHE A 162 8.64 -9.62 -17.43
N PRO A 163 9.36 -9.34 -18.54
CA PRO A 163 8.81 -8.63 -19.69
C PRO A 163 7.57 -9.31 -20.31
N ASP A 164 7.53 -10.64 -20.31
CA ASP A 164 6.46 -11.41 -20.93
C ASP A 164 5.25 -11.66 -20.00
N SER A 165 5.38 -11.27 -18.73
CA SER A 165 4.31 -11.45 -17.75
C SER A 165 3.10 -10.59 -18.08
N ASP A 166 1.90 -11.08 -17.76
CA ASP A 166 0.67 -10.30 -17.90
C ASP A 166 0.71 -9.02 -17.06
N TRP A 167 1.47 -9.03 -15.96
CA TRP A 167 1.66 -7.89 -15.08
C TRP A 167 2.50 -6.79 -15.73
N ALA A 168 3.58 -7.14 -16.44
CA ALA A 168 4.35 -6.17 -17.22
C ALA A 168 3.49 -5.54 -18.32
N LYS A 169 2.71 -6.34 -19.06
CA LYS A 169 1.77 -5.85 -20.09
C LYS A 169 0.71 -4.90 -19.53
N LYS A 170 0.20 -5.19 -18.33
CA LYS A 170 -0.76 -4.34 -17.58
C LYS A 170 -0.11 -3.09 -16.97
N THR A 171 1.21 -2.92 -17.08
CA THR A 171 1.97 -1.79 -16.52
C THR A 171 2.69 -1.02 -17.62
N PRO A 172 1.99 -0.28 -18.49
CA PRO A 172 2.57 0.25 -19.74
C PRO A 172 3.45 1.50 -19.58
N TYR A 173 3.45 2.19 -18.43
CA TYR A 173 4.12 3.49 -18.30
C TYR A 173 4.64 3.75 -16.88
N TRP A 174 5.74 4.51 -16.77
CA TRP A 174 6.20 5.16 -15.54
C TRP A 174 6.31 6.68 -15.82
N TYR A 175 5.74 7.53 -14.96
CA TYR A 175 5.90 8.98 -15.06
C TYR A 175 7.03 9.42 -14.12
N ASP A 176 7.91 10.30 -14.60
CA ASP A 176 8.65 11.20 -13.71
C ASP A 176 7.61 11.99 -12.91
N GLY A 177 7.70 11.93 -11.59
CA GLY A 177 6.75 12.59 -10.68
C GLY A 177 6.65 14.08 -11.00
N GLN A 178 5.43 14.54 -11.27
CA GLN A 178 5.06 15.95 -11.37
C GLN A 178 3.58 16.06 -10.97
N ILE A 179 3.10 16.95 -10.11
CA ILE A 179 3.62 18.04 -9.24
C ILE A 179 2.64 18.08 -8.05
#